data_AF-A0A9P6WNL6-F1
#
_entry.id   AF-A0A9P6WNL6-F1
#
_cell.length_a   1.000
_cell.length_b   1.000
_cell.length_c   1.000
_cell.angle_alpha   90.00
_cell.angle_beta   90.00
_cell.angle_gamma   90.00
#
_symmetry.space_group_name_H-M   'P 1'
#
loop_
_entity.id
_entity.type
_entity.pdbx_description
1 polymer ?
#
loop_
_entity_poly.entity_id
_entity_poly.type
_entity_poly.pdbx_seq_one_letter_code
_entity_poly.pdbx_strand_id
1 'polypeptide(L)'
;MKKYPHVSKLTGHEPLTKWISLGVVILQFTIAYLLRNTHPLSWKFLLTAYWIGGFASQNCFLCIHELCHNLGFKKPIHNRLFSIVSNLPIGIPYSASFQPYHQLHHKFLGDEIYDTDLPTYIEAIVLSNVLGKAFFTTFQIFFYAFRPMFITSIEFTSVHLLNVLVQFFVDYLIVTHWGWYSMFYFLISSFFAGSLHPTAGHFVAEHYVFNPPKTFIPFESKPPTETYSYYGPLNLFTWNVGYHTEHHDFPFIAWSKLPILRKEAAEFYDNLPQHKSWCWIIVDFIFNYDVTMYNRVKRNTAGLTARMSVDYNDNSK
;
A
#
# COMPACT_ATOMS: atom_id res chain seq x y z
N MET A 1 -23.49 7.81 4.28
CA MET A 1 -23.93 9.21 4.05
C MET A 1 -25.40 9.49 4.34
N LYS A 2 -26.37 8.59 4.10
CA LYS A 2 -27.80 8.87 4.39
C LYS A 2 -28.07 9.25 5.86
N LYS A 3 -27.50 8.50 6.81
CA LYS A 3 -27.66 8.74 8.26
C LYS A 3 -26.84 9.93 8.77
N TYR A 4 -25.64 10.13 8.24
CA TYR A 4 -24.76 11.24 8.56
C TYR A 4 -24.39 12.04 7.30
N PRO A 5 -25.26 12.96 6.83
CA PRO A 5 -24.99 13.73 5.62
C PRO A 5 -23.79 14.66 5.76
N HIS A 6 -23.47 15.11 6.98
CA HIS A 6 -22.34 16.00 7.25
C HIS A 6 -20.97 15.37 6.96
N VAL A 7 -20.86 14.04 6.92
CA VAL A 7 -19.63 13.33 6.49
C VAL A 7 -19.18 13.77 5.09
N SER A 8 -20.12 14.18 4.22
CA SER A 8 -19.79 14.76 2.91
C SER A 8 -18.87 16.00 2.99
N LYS A 9 -18.85 16.71 4.12
CA LYS A 9 -17.96 17.87 4.33
C LYS A 9 -16.52 17.47 4.63
N LEU A 10 -16.27 16.22 5.03
CA LEU A 10 -14.92 15.71 5.25
C LEU A 10 -14.20 15.40 3.94
N THR A 11 -14.97 15.24 2.85
CA THR A 11 -14.42 14.93 1.52
C THR A 11 -13.49 16.01 1.01
N GLY A 12 -12.56 15.61 0.14
CA GLY A 12 -11.65 16.51 -0.55
C GLY A 12 -10.21 16.46 -0.03
N HIS A 13 -9.42 17.40 -0.52
CA HIS A 13 -7.96 17.30 -0.51
C HIS A 13 -7.31 17.75 0.81
N GLU A 14 -6.08 17.26 1.05
CA GLU A 14 -5.23 17.62 2.17
C GLU A 14 -3.93 18.31 1.68
N PRO A 15 -3.86 19.65 1.71
CA PRO A 15 -2.71 20.42 1.24
C PRO A 15 -1.39 20.13 1.98
N LEU A 16 -1.43 19.62 3.22
CA LEU A 16 -0.23 19.30 3.99
C LEU A 16 0.55 18.12 3.41
N THR A 17 -0.14 17.23 2.68
CA THR A 17 0.42 16.00 2.10
C THR A 17 1.69 16.25 1.29
N LYS A 18 1.69 17.27 0.44
CA LYS A 18 2.85 17.59 -0.41
C LYS A 18 4.07 18.05 0.40
N TRP A 19 3.87 18.77 1.50
CA TRP A 19 4.97 19.29 2.30
C TRP A 19 5.61 18.21 3.16
N ILE A 20 4.80 17.35 3.78
CA ILE A 20 5.30 16.18 4.51
C ILE A 20 6.05 15.26 3.55
N SER A 21 5.47 14.95 2.39
CA SER A 21 6.11 14.09 1.39
C SER A 21 7.44 14.66 0.89
N LEU A 22 7.52 15.95 0.56
CA LEU A 22 8.78 16.59 0.18
C LEU A 22 9.83 16.51 1.29
N GLY A 23 9.43 16.71 2.55
CA GLY A 23 10.33 16.56 3.70
C GLY A 23 10.91 15.15 3.80
N VAL A 24 10.09 14.11 3.60
CA VAL A 24 10.52 12.71 3.61
C VAL A 24 11.42 12.38 2.42
N VAL A 25 11.11 12.89 1.22
CA VAL A 25 11.98 12.72 0.04
C VAL A 25 13.35 13.37 0.30
N ILE A 26 13.38 14.61 0.80
CA ILE A 26 14.64 15.30 1.14
C ILE A 26 15.43 14.52 2.19
N LEU A 27 14.77 13.99 3.23
CA LEU A 27 15.40 13.15 4.24
C LEU A 27 16.06 11.93 3.61
N GLN A 28 15.34 11.21 2.74
CA GLN A 28 15.86 10.01 2.07
C GLN A 28 17.09 10.33 1.21
N PHE A 29 17.03 11.38 0.38
CA PHE A 29 18.17 11.82 -0.42
C PHE A 29 19.36 12.26 0.44
N THR A 30 19.10 12.94 1.55
CA THR A 30 20.14 13.35 2.51
C THR A 30 20.86 12.14 3.10
N ILE A 31 20.12 11.14 3.57
CA ILE A 31 20.71 9.92 4.15
C ILE A 31 21.45 9.11 3.08
N ALA A 32 20.88 8.98 1.87
CA ALA A 32 21.54 8.31 0.76
C ALA A 32 22.91 8.96 0.45
N TYR A 33 22.98 10.28 0.43
CA TYR A 33 24.23 11.02 0.27
C TYR A 33 25.19 10.79 1.45
N LEU A 34 24.71 10.83 2.69
CA LEU A 34 25.56 10.62 3.87
C LEU A 34 26.13 9.19 3.94
N LEU A 35 25.38 8.18 3.49
CA LEU A 35 25.81 6.78 3.46
C LEU A 35 26.63 6.39 2.21
N ARG A 36 26.88 7.31 1.28
CA ARG A 36 27.53 7.03 -0.02
C ARG A 36 28.89 6.31 0.05
N ASN A 37 29.62 6.48 1.15
CA ASN A 37 30.93 5.84 1.40
C ASN A 37 30.86 4.76 2.49
N THR A 38 29.67 4.35 2.91
CA THR A 38 29.46 3.32 3.93
C THR A 38 29.03 2.02 3.23
N HIS A 39 29.77 0.93 3.47
CA HIS A 39 29.46 -0.35 2.82
C HIS A 39 28.03 -0.82 3.16
N PRO A 40 27.22 -1.26 2.17
CA PRO A 40 25.81 -1.62 2.36
C PRO A 40 25.57 -2.73 3.40
N LEU A 41 26.52 -3.67 3.53
CA LEU A 41 26.44 -4.77 4.51
C LEU A 41 26.94 -4.38 5.91
N SER A 42 27.38 -3.13 6.12
CA SER A 42 27.75 -2.69 7.46
C SER A 42 26.51 -2.55 8.34
N TRP A 43 26.66 -2.83 9.63
CA TRP A 43 25.56 -2.72 10.59
C TRP A 43 24.97 -1.29 10.62
N LYS A 44 25.81 -0.26 10.47
CA LYS A 44 25.35 1.15 10.41
C LYS A 44 24.41 1.36 9.25
N PHE A 45 24.79 0.90 8.06
CA PHE A 45 23.99 1.03 6.86
C PHE A 45 22.66 0.27 7.00
N LEU A 46 22.71 -1.00 7.38
CA LEU A 46 21.52 -1.85 7.49
C LEU A 46 20.54 -1.34 8.56
N LEU A 47 21.03 -0.93 9.73
CA LEU A 47 20.15 -0.37 10.77
C LEU A 47 19.54 0.97 10.34
N THR A 48 20.29 1.84 9.68
CA THR A 48 19.76 3.10 9.15
C THR A 48 18.73 2.84 8.04
N ALA A 49 19.02 1.95 7.10
CA ALA A 49 18.10 1.57 6.03
C ALA A 49 16.84 0.90 6.57
N TYR A 50 16.93 0.09 7.64
CA TYR A 50 15.77 -0.54 8.25
C TYR A 50 14.91 0.46 9.03
N TRP A 51 15.50 1.17 10.02
CA TRP A 51 14.73 1.98 10.98
C TRP A 51 14.37 3.37 10.49
N ILE A 52 15.22 4.00 9.68
CA ILE A 52 14.91 5.33 9.15
C ILE A 52 14.43 5.17 7.72
N GLY A 53 15.20 4.46 6.90
CA GLY A 53 14.88 4.18 5.50
C GLY A 53 13.55 3.44 5.35
N GLY A 54 13.31 2.36 6.09
CA GLY A 54 12.09 1.56 5.99
C GLY A 54 10.83 2.34 6.34
N PHE A 55 10.84 3.07 7.45
CA PHE A 55 9.73 3.97 7.81
C PHE A 55 9.50 5.08 6.79
N ALA A 56 10.57 5.71 6.29
CA ALA A 56 10.47 6.78 5.31
C ALA A 56 10.04 6.28 3.92
N SER A 57 10.51 5.11 3.48
CA SER A 57 10.08 4.46 2.23
C SER A 57 8.63 4.01 2.33
N GLN A 58 8.19 3.49 3.47
CA GLN A 58 6.78 3.17 3.69
C GLN A 58 5.92 4.45 3.63
N ASN A 59 6.40 5.55 4.21
CA ASN A 59 5.72 6.83 4.10
C ASN A 59 5.60 7.27 2.63
N CYS A 60 6.64 7.12 1.82
CA CYS A 60 6.58 7.38 0.38
C CYS A 60 5.55 6.48 -0.32
N PHE A 61 5.53 5.18 -0.01
CA PHE A 61 4.56 4.25 -0.59
C PHE A 61 3.12 4.66 -0.33
N LEU A 62 2.84 5.00 0.92
CA LEU A 62 1.49 5.37 1.34
C LEU A 62 1.11 6.81 0.97
N CYS A 63 2.10 7.67 0.73
CA CYS A 63 1.84 8.97 0.11
C CYS A 63 1.40 8.78 -1.35
N ILE A 64 2.04 7.89 -2.10
CA ILE A 64 1.62 7.53 -3.46
C ILE A 64 0.23 6.92 -3.45
N HIS A 65 -0.10 6.10 -2.44
CA HIS A 65 -1.47 5.64 -2.20
C HIS A 65 -2.47 6.79 -2.02
N GLU A 66 -2.22 7.75 -1.12
CA GLU A 66 -3.11 8.92 -0.96
C GLU A 66 -3.28 9.73 -2.26
N LEU A 67 -2.19 9.93 -3.00
CA LEU A 67 -2.21 10.66 -4.26
C LEU A 67 -2.96 9.90 -5.36
N CYS A 68 -2.97 8.57 -5.33
CA CYS A 68 -3.70 7.77 -6.31
C CYS A 68 -5.22 7.93 -6.18
N HIS A 69 -5.69 8.28 -4.98
CA HIS A 69 -7.06 8.71 -4.68
C HIS A 69 -7.29 10.20 -4.94
N ASN A 70 -6.37 10.89 -5.60
CA ASN A 70 -6.47 12.32 -5.89
C ASN A 70 -6.62 13.21 -4.63
N LEU A 71 -6.13 12.78 -3.47
CA LEU A 71 -6.34 13.47 -2.19
C LEU A 71 -5.32 14.57 -1.91
N GLY A 72 -4.23 14.69 -2.66
CA GLY A 72 -3.22 15.75 -2.47
C GLY A 72 -3.55 17.06 -3.20
N PHE A 73 -4.18 16.98 -4.37
CA PHE A 73 -4.42 18.13 -5.26
C PHE A 73 -5.78 18.06 -5.96
N LYS A 74 -6.32 19.23 -6.32
CA LYS A 74 -7.61 19.37 -7.01
C LYS A 74 -7.67 18.70 -8.39
N LYS A 75 -6.58 18.80 -9.18
CA LYS A 75 -6.53 18.22 -10.52
C LYS A 75 -5.85 16.85 -10.46
N PRO A 76 -6.45 15.78 -11.01
CA PRO A 76 -5.85 14.44 -10.97
C PRO A 76 -4.42 14.38 -11.50
N ILE A 77 -4.12 15.10 -12.58
CA ILE A 77 -2.77 15.16 -13.16
C ILE A 77 -1.72 15.71 -12.18
N HIS A 78 -2.08 16.64 -11.29
CA HIS A 78 -1.13 17.16 -10.29
C HIS A 78 -0.77 16.10 -9.26
N ASN A 79 -1.74 15.26 -8.85
CA ASN A 79 -1.45 14.13 -7.97
C ASN A 79 -0.50 13.15 -8.65
N ARG A 80 -0.80 12.76 -9.91
CA ARG A 80 0.05 11.85 -10.70
C ARG A 80 1.48 12.36 -10.86
N LEU A 81 1.66 13.64 -11.20
CA LEU A 81 2.99 14.23 -11.35
C LEU A 81 3.73 14.31 -10.02
N PHE A 82 3.03 14.63 -8.93
CA PHE A 82 3.64 14.67 -7.61
C PHE A 82 3.95 13.27 -7.06
N SER A 83 3.18 12.25 -7.42
CA SER A 83 3.50 10.84 -7.09
C SER A 83 4.86 10.43 -7.64
N ILE A 84 5.26 10.92 -8.82
CA ILE A 84 6.61 10.67 -9.38
C ILE A 84 7.68 11.26 -8.46
N VAL A 85 7.45 12.43 -7.86
CA VAL A 85 8.39 13.05 -6.90
C VAL A 85 8.49 12.21 -5.63
N SER A 86 7.34 11.79 -5.06
CA SER A 86 7.31 10.90 -3.89
C SER A 86 7.94 9.52 -4.15
N ASN A 87 8.00 9.09 -5.42
CA ASN A 87 8.58 7.83 -5.88
C ASN A 87 10.11 7.87 -6.00
N LEU A 88 10.71 9.05 -6.17
CA LEU A 88 12.16 9.16 -6.42
C LEU A 88 13.04 8.37 -5.44
N PRO A 89 12.86 8.45 -4.10
CA PRO A 89 13.71 7.72 -3.15
C PRO A 89 13.41 6.21 -3.05
N ILE A 90 12.54 5.68 -3.91
CA ILE A 90 12.29 4.23 -4.02
C ILE A 90 13.31 3.56 -4.95
N GLY A 91 13.80 4.29 -5.96
CA GLY A 91 14.76 3.77 -6.93
C GLY A 91 14.19 2.89 -8.04
N ILE A 92 12.85 2.78 -8.13
CA ILE A 92 12.14 1.99 -9.15
C ILE A 92 10.85 2.72 -9.55
N PRO A 93 10.52 2.87 -10.85
CA PRO A 93 9.36 3.66 -11.29
C PRO A 93 8.07 2.86 -11.17
N TYR A 94 7.37 2.97 -10.03
CA TYR A 94 6.12 2.21 -9.80
C TYR A 94 4.87 3.09 -9.63
N SER A 95 5.02 4.38 -9.28
CA SER A 95 3.90 5.25 -8.91
C SER A 95 2.80 5.39 -9.97
N ALA A 96 3.16 5.43 -11.26
CA ALA A 96 2.18 5.52 -12.35
C ALA A 96 1.33 4.23 -12.47
N SER A 97 1.95 3.06 -12.26
CA SER A 97 1.27 1.77 -12.31
C SER A 97 0.42 1.52 -11.07
N PHE A 98 0.79 2.09 -9.92
CA PHE A 98 0.09 1.86 -8.66
C PHE A 98 -1.39 2.28 -8.72
N GLN A 99 -1.69 3.46 -9.25
CA GLN A 99 -3.06 3.97 -9.29
C GLN A 99 -4.06 3.01 -9.97
N PRO A 100 -3.86 2.58 -11.23
CA PRO A 100 -4.85 1.74 -11.90
C PRO A 100 -5.05 0.40 -11.19
N TYR A 101 -3.99 -0.27 -10.70
CA TYR A 101 -4.14 -1.50 -9.93
C TYR A 101 -4.91 -1.28 -8.63
N HIS A 102 -4.58 -0.22 -7.89
CA HIS A 102 -5.24 0.08 -6.64
C HIS A 102 -6.72 0.47 -6.82
N GLN A 103 -7.07 1.17 -7.90
CA GLN A 103 -8.46 1.45 -8.25
C GLN A 103 -9.24 0.18 -8.59
N LEU A 104 -8.64 -0.76 -9.32
CA LEU A 104 -9.26 -2.07 -9.57
C LEU A 104 -9.49 -2.84 -8.27
N HIS A 105 -8.54 -2.80 -7.34
CA HIS A 105 -8.69 -3.40 -6.02
C HIS A 105 -9.88 -2.81 -5.23
N HIS A 106 -10.08 -1.48 -5.24
CA HIS A 106 -11.24 -0.88 -4.56
C HIS A 106 -12.58 -1.22 -5.22
N LYS A 107 -12.62 -1.28 -6.55
CA LYS A 107 -13.85 -1.49 -7.33
C LYS A 107 -14.24 -2.96 -7.43
N PHE A 108 -13.26 -3.86 -7.47
CA PHE A 108 -13.42 -5.30 -7.67
C PHE A 108 -12.76 -6.10 -6.55
N LEU A 109 -12.83 -5.62 -5.30
CA LEU A 109 -12.24 -6.28 -4.14
C LEU A 109 -12.62 -7.77 -4.09
N GLY A 110 -11.63 -8.65 -3.98
CA GLY A 110 -11.83 -10.10 -3.97
C GLY A 110 -12.05 -10.76 -5.34
N ASP A 111 -11.97 -10.03 -6.45
CA ASP A 111 -12.00 -10.59 -7.82
C ASP A 111 -10.64 -11.19 -8.20
N GLU A 112 -10.58 -12.47 -8.55
CA GLU A 112 -9.32 -13.18 -8.81
C GLU A 112 -8.49 -12.63 -9.99
N ILE A 113 -9.11 -11.87 -10.89
CA ILE A 113 -8.42 -11.26 -12.03
C ILE A 113 -8.13 -9.79 -11.74
N TYR A 114 -9.10 -9.03 -11.26
CA TYR A 114 -8.98 -7.57 -11.14
C TYR A 114 -8.39 -7.10 -9.80
N ASP A 115 -8.54 -7.86 -8.72
CA ASP A 115 -7.88 -7.60 -7.44
C ASP A 115 -6.54 -8.34 -7.37
N THR A 116 -5.49 -7.68 -7.85
CA THR A 116 -4.13 -8.24 -7.90
C THR A 116 -3.46 -8.39 -6.51
N ASP A 117 -4.11 -7.95 -5.44
CA ASP A 117 -3.65 -8.18 -4.07
C ASP A 117 -3.96 -9.60 -3.59
N LEU A 118 -4.85 -10.33 -4.28
CA LEU A 118 -5.11 -11.74 -4.00
C LEU A 118 -3.92 -12.62 -4.40
N PRO A 119 -3.49 -13.54 -3.53
CA PRO A 119 -2.53 -14.56 -3.91
C PRO A 119 -3.06 -15.47 -5.02
N THR A 120 -2.17 -15.88 -5.92
CA THR A 120 -2.51 -16.87 -6.95
C THR A 120 -2.75 -18.24 -6.33
N TYR A 121 -3.37 -19.16 -7.08
CA TYR A 121 -3.56 -20.55 -6.62
C TYR A 121 -2.26 -21.27 -6.28
N ILE A 122 -1.23 -21.07 -7.10
CA ILE A 122 0.09 -21.66 -6.87
C ILE A 122 0.73 -21.08 -5.61
N GLU A 123 0.71 -19.75 -5.46
CA GLU A 123 1.20 -19.09 -4.25
C GLU A 123 0.46 -19.61 -3.02
N ALA A 124 -0.86 -19.80 -3.11
CA ALA A 124 -1.64 -20.24 -1.98
C ALA A 124 -1.34 -21.68 -1.56
N ILE A 125 -1.10 -22.60 -2.50
CA ILE A 125 -0.69 -23.96 -2.15
C ILE A 125 0.71 -23.98 -1.54
N VAL A 126 1.66 -23.30 -2.20
CA VAL A 126 3.09 -23.40 -1.84
C VAL A 126 3.41 -22.62 -0.56
N LEU A 127 2.76 -21.47 -0.36
CA LEU A 127 3.13 -20.54 0.70
C LEU A 127 2.27 -20.66 1.97
N SER A 128 1.22 -21.49 2.03
CA SER A 128 0.32 -21.57 3.19
C SER A 128 0.85 -22.37 4.40
N ASN A 129 2.15 -22.60 4.50
CA ASN A 129 2.81 -23.18 5.68
C ASN A 129 3.72 -22.13 6.34
N VAL A 130 4.26 -22.42 7.53
CA VAL A 130 5.08 -21.46 8.29
C VAL A 130 6.27 -20.93 7.47
N LEU A 131 7.01 -21.81 6.79
CA LEU A 131 8.17 -21.38 5.99
C LEU A 131 7.74 -20.59 4.76
N GLY A 132 6.64 -20.99 4.12
CA GLY A 132 6.05 -20.30 2.98
C GLY A 132 5.57 -18.90 3.33
N LYS A 133 4.87 -18.73 4.45
CA LYS A 133 4.40 -17.42 4.93
C LYS A 133 5.56 -16.55 5.40
N ALA A 134 6.56 -17.12 6.06
CA ALA A 134 7.80 -16.41 6.39
C ALA A 134 8.50 -15.91 5.13
N PHE A 135 8.64 -16.74 4.10
CA PHE A 135 9.18 -16.33 2.80
C PHE A 135 8.33 -15.22 2.16
N PHE A 136 7.02 -15.39 2.12
CA PHE A 136 6.09 -14.38 1.60
C PHE A 136 6.29 -13.03 2.30
N THR A 137 6.23 -12.98 3.62
CA THR A 137 6.42 -11.73 4.39
C THR A 137 7.82 -11.13 4.25
N THR A 138 8.85 -11.95 4.02
CA THR A 138 10.24 -11.49 3.79
C THR A 138 10.45 -10.87 2.42
N PHE A 139 9.71 -11.33 1.41
CA PHE A 139 9.84 -10.90 0.03
C PHE A 139 8.56 -10.23 -0.50
N GLN A 140 7.72 -9.76 0.41
CA GLN A 140 6.35 -9.40 0.13
C GLN A 140 6.24 -8.29 -0.92
N ILE A 141 7.15 -7.32 -0.88
CA ILE A 141 7.22 -6.24 -1.86
C ILE A 141 7.35 -6.75 -3.29
N PHE A 142 8.03 -7.89 -3.51
CA PHE A 142 8.18 -8.49 -4.83
C PHE A 142 6.89 -9.15 -5.32
N PHE A 143 6.09 -9.74 -4.42
CA PHE A 143 4.77 -10.23 -4.80
C PHE A 143 3.86 -9.09 -5.25
N TYR A 144 3.83 -7.98 -4.51
CA TYR A 144 3.05 -6.79 -4.87
C TYR A 144 3.56 -6.11 -6.14
N ALA A 145 4.88 -6.11 -6.38
CA ALA A 145 5.46 -5.52 -7.58
C ALA A 145 5.20 -6.38 -8.83
N PHE A 146 5.45 -7.69 -8.75
CA PHE A 146 5.49 -8.57 -9.93
C PHE A 146 4.18 -9.28 -10.22
N ARG A 147 3.43 -9.74 -9.21
CA ARG A 147 2.17 -10.49 -9.44
C ARG A 147 1.21 -9.74 -10.37
N PRO A 148 0.95 -8.42 -10.19
CA PRO A 148 0.02 -7.72 -11.07
C PRO A 148 0.41 -7.83 -12.55
N MET A 149 1.71 -7.82 -12.86
CA MET A 149 2.22 -7.91 -14.24
C MET A 149 1.86 -9.22 -14.94
N PHE A 150 1.63 -10.30 -14.19
CA PHE A 150 1.28 -11.61 -14.73
C PHE A 150 -0.23 -11.90 -14.72
N ILE A 151 -1.01 -11.17 -13.92
CA ILE A 151 -2.44 -11.43 -13.71
C ILE A 151 -3.30 -10.48 -14.54
N THR A 152 -3.01 -9.18 -14.48
CA THR A 152 -3.84 -8.16 -15.14
C THR A 152 -2.95 -7.10 -15.75
N SER A 153 -2.99 -6.94 -17.08
CA SER A 153 -2.25 -5.87 -17.76
C SER A 153 -3.03 -4.56 -17.73
N ILE A 154 -2.40 -3.46 -17.32
CA ILE A 154 -2.93 -2.10 -17.42
C ILE A 154 -2.46 -1.42 -18.71
N GLU A 155 -3.21 -0.42 -19.19
CA GLU A 155 -2.80 0.37 -20.35
C GLU A 155 -1.62 1.27 -19.99
N PHE A 156 -0.57 1.24 -20.83
CA PHE A 156 0.59 2.09 -20.66
C PHE A 156 0.33 3.50 -21.20
N THR A 157 0.51 4.51 -20.36
CA THR A 157 0.20 5.92 -20.70
C THR A 157 1.45 6.81 -20.73
N SER A 158 1.31 8.04 -21.19
CA SER A 158 2.39 9.04 -21.16
C SER A 158 2.92 9.33 -19.75
N VAL A 159 2.08 9.19 -18.71
CA VAL A 159 2.51 9.33 -17.31
C VAL A 159 3.42 8.17 -16.89
N HIS A 160 3.17 6.95 -17.37
CA HIS A 160 4.06 5.82 -17.14
C HIS A 160 5.42 6.05 -17.79
N LEU A 161 5.43 6.50 -19.05
CA LEU A 161 6.68 6.87 -19.73
C LEU A 161 7.45 7.95 -18.96
N LEU A 162 6.75 9.00 -18.52
CA LEU A 162 7.36 10.08 -17.74
C LEU A 162 7.94 9.57 -16.42
N ASN A 163 7.22 8.70 -15.69
CA ASN A 163 7.71 8.12 -14.45
C ASN A 163 9.00 7.33 -14.68
N VAL A 164 9.05 6.49 -15.73
CA VAL A 164 10.23 5.70 -16.09
C VAL A 164 11.41 6.60 -16.43
N LEU A 165 11.21 7.60 -17.30
CA LEU A 165 12.26 8.51 -17.73
C LEU A 165 12.83 9.33 -16.57
N VAL A 166 11.96 9.90 -15.74
CA VAL A 166 12.38 10.71 -14.59
C VAL A 166 13.11 9.85 -13.56
N GLN A 167 12.58 8.66 -13.23
CA GLN A 167 13.21 7.79 -12.25
C GLN A 167 14.61 7.36 -12.69
N PHE A 168 14.75 6.82 -13.91
CA PHE A 168 16.05 6.38 -14.40
C PHE A 168 17.04 7.53 -14.60
N PHE A 169 16.56 8.72 -14.97
CA PHE A 169 17.41 9.90 -15.01
C PHE A 169 17.95 10.25 -13.62
N VAL A 170 17.10 10.27 -12.58
CA VAL A 170 17.53 10.57 -11.21
C VAL A 170 18.44 9.46 -10.67
N ASP A 171 18.10 8.19 -10.87
CA ASP A 171 18.93 7.05 -10.45
C ASP A 171 20.32 7.11 -11.12
N TYR A 172 20.37 7.46 -12.42
CA TYR A 172 21.62 7.68 -13.14
C TYR A 172 22.46 8.79 -12.49
N LEU A 173 21.85 9.93 -12.15
CA LEU A 173 22.56 11.02 -11.46
C LEU A 173 23.07 10.58 -10.08
N ILE A 174 22.28 9.81 -9.33
CA ILE A 174 22.68 9.31 -8.01
C ILE A 174 23.89 8.36 -8.13
N VAL A 175 23.82 7.39 -9.04
CA VAL A 175 24.91 6.43 -9.24
C VAL A 175 26.17 7.12 -9.73
N THR A 176 26.07 8.07 -10.66
CA THR A 176 27.24 8.74 -11.24
C THR A 176 27.89 9.76 -10.30
N HIS A 177 27.11 10.49 -9.50
CA HIS A 177 27.64 11.53 -8.63
C HIS A 177 27.85 11.09 -7.18
N TRP A 178 27.05 10.14 -6.66
CA TRP A 178 27.13 9.68 -5.26
C TRP A 178 27.62 8.24 -5.15
N GLY A 179 27.43 7.42 -6.19
CA GLY A 179 27.86 6.03 -6.22
C GLY A 179 26.76 5.03 -5.87
N TRP A 180 27.04 3.75 -6.13
CA TRP A 180 26.08 2.65 -5.96
C TRP A 180 25.58 2.46 -4.53
N TYR A 181 26.36 2.84 -3.51
CA TYR A 181 25.92 2.67 -2.12
C TYR A 181 24.74 3.56 -1.77
N SER A 182 24.66 4.77 -2.35
CA SER A 182 23.48 5.62 -2.23
C SER A 182 22.25 4.99 -2.90
N MET A 183 22.44 4.34 -4.05
CA MET A 183 21.36 3.60 -4.72
C MET A 183 20.90 2.39 -3.90
N PHE A 184 21.83 1.62 -3.34
CA PHE A 184 21.49 0.50 -2.46
C PHE A 184 20.73 0.94 -1.23
N TYR A 185 20.93 2.16 -0.74
CA TYR A 185 20.16 2.67 0.39
C TYR A 185 18.68 2.79 0.01
N PHE A 186 18.34 3.36 -1.15
CA PHE A 186 16.94 3.42 -1.63
C PHE A 186 16.33 2.03 -1.81
N LEU A 187 17.05 1.12 -2.46
CA LEU A 187 16.56 -0.23 -2.76
C LEU A 187 16.37 -1.07 -1.49
N ILE A 188 17.34 -1.06 -0.56
CA ILE A 188 17.26 -1.82 0.69
C ILE A 188 16.19 -1.23 1.62
N SER A 189 16.08 0.10 1.71
CA SER A 189 15.03 0.76 2.50
C SER A 189 13.63 0.41 1.99
N SER A 190 13.45 0.43 0.67
CA SER A 190 12.19 0.06 0.01
C SER A 190 11.86 -1.42 0.16
N PHE A 191 12.88 -2.29 0.11
CA PHE A 191 12.73 -3.71 0.39
C PHE A 191 12.21 -3.94 1.81
N PHE A 192 12.80 -3.30 2.81
CA PHE A 192 12.32 -3.42 4.20
C PHE A 192 10.92 -2.86 4.36
N ALA A 193 10.66 -1.64 3.85
CA ALA A 193 9.36 -0.98 3.96
C ALA A 193 8.19 -1.88 3.52
N GLY A 194 8.36 -2.57 2.39
CA GLY A 194 7.34 -3.46 1.83
C GLY A 194 7.42 -4.93 2.26
N SER A 195 8.30 -5.29 3.20
CA SER A 195 8.55 -6.69 3.60
C SER A 195 8.53 -6.87 5.12
N LEU A 196 9.49 -7.56 5.74
CA LEU A 196 9.53 -7.67 7.21
C LEU A 196 9.93 -6.36 7.86
N HIS A 197 8.94 -5.52 8.17
CA HIS A 197 9.09 -4.25 8.89
C HIS A 197 7.80 -3.93 9.67
N PRO A 198 7.86 -3.24 10.84
CA PRO A 198 6.69 -2.96 11.67
C PRO A 198 5.47 -2.42 10.92
N THR A 199 5.69 -1.48 10.00
CA THR A 199 4.61 -0.86 9.23
C THR A 199 4.06 -1.76 8.15
N ALA A 200 4.86 -2.66 7.57
CA ALA A 200 4.47 -3.56 6.48
C ALA A 200 3.43 -4.61 6.91
N GLY A 201 3.22 -4.79 8.21
CA GLY A 201 2.16 -5.65 8.72
C GLY A 201 0.78 -5.23 8.23
N HIS A 202 0.60 -3.98 7.78
CA HIS A 202 -0.66 -3.51 7.20
C HIS A 202 -1.10 -4.34 5.98
N PHE A 203 -0.17 -4.70 5.08
CA PHE A 203 -0.48 -5.49 3.87
C PHE A 203 -1.14 -6.84 4.15
N VAL A 204 -0.76 -7.51 5.25
CA VAL A 204 -1.40 -8.77 5.68
C VAL A 204 -2.56 -8.53 6.65
N ALA A 205 -2.55 -7.43 7.39
CA ALA A 205 -3.62 -7.07 8.32
C ALA A 205 -4.91 -6.67 7.60
N GLU A 206 -4.81 -5.96 6.49
CA GLU A 206 -5.94 -5.23 5.93
C GLU A 206 -7.01 -6.14 5.34
N HIS A 207 -6.62 -7.19 4.60
CA HIS A 207 -7.54 -7.99 3.80
C HIS A 207 -7.54 -9.50 4.06
N TYR A 208 -6.65 -9.99 4.92
CA TYR A 208 -6.73 -11.38 5.35
C TYR A 208 -7.74 -11.56 6.48
N VAL A 209 -8.57 -12.60 6.36
CA VAL A 209 -9.59 -12.95 7.33
C VAL A 209 -8.97 -13.88 8.37
N PHE A 210 -8.52 -13.30 9.48
CA PHE A 210 -7.86 -14.05 10.56
C PHE A 210 -8.81 -14.95 11.36
N ASN A 211 -10.11 -14.61 11.40
CA ASN A 211 -11.12 -15.36 12.13
C ASN A 211 -12.36 -15.57 11.25
N PRO A 212 -12.29 -16.39 10.19
CA PRO A 212 -13.42 -16.60 9.31
C PRO A 212 -14.53 -17.36 10.06
N PRO A 213 -15.82 -17.03 9.83
CA PRO A 213 -16.92 -17.82 10.35
C PRO A 213 -16.81 -19.27 9.89
N LYS A 214 -16.96 -20.25 10.80
CA LYS A 214 -16.85 -21.69 10.48
C LYS A 214 -17.84 -22.16 9.41
N THR A 215 -18.93 -21.42 9.23
CA THR A 215 -19.99 -21.70 8.24
C THR A 215 -19.80 -20.95 6.93
N PHE A 216 -18.70 -20.20 6.75
CA PHE A 216 -18.46 -19.46 5.52
C PHE A 216 -18.14 -20.42 4.38
N ILE A 217 -19.03 -20.47 3.39
CA ILE A 217 -18.83 -21.19 2.14
C ILE A 217 -18.56 -20.14 1.05
N PRO A 218 -17.37 -20.16 0.40
CA PRO A 218 -17.05 -19.23 -0.69
C PRO A 218 -18.14 -19.22 -1.77
N PHE A 219 -18.45 -18.04 -2.30
CA PHE A 219 -19.47 -17.81 -3.34
C PHE A 219 -20.93 -18.13 -2.98
N GLU A 220 -21.21 -18.76 -1.84
CA GLU A 220 -22.57 -19.10 -1.39
C GLU A 220 -23.02 -18.28 -0.17
N SER A 221 -22.14 -18.13 0.82
CA SER A 221 -22.44 -17.41 2.06
C SER A 221 -22.24 -15.91 1.89
N LYS A 222 -22.94 -15.10 2.71
CA LYS A 222 -22.60 -13.69 2.86
C LYS A 222 -21.13 -13.58 3.31
N PRO A 223 -20.30 -12.77 2.64
CA PRO A 223 -18.89 -12.67 2.99
C PRO A 223 -18.73 -12.09 4.40
N PRO A 224 -17.76 -12.61 5.19
CA PRO A 224 -17.39 -11.97 6.46
C PRO A 224 -16.78 -10.59 6.20
N THR A 225 -16.64 -9.80 7.27
CA THR A 225 -15.86 -8.56 7.18
C THR A 225 -14.43 -8.91 6.79
N GLU A 226 -14.01 -8.40 5.64
CA GLU A 226 -12.73 -8.69 4.98
C GLU A 226 -11.79 -7.49 4.97
N THR A 227 -12.19 -6.40 5.63
CA THR A 227 -11.38 -5.20 5.79
C THR A 227 -11.21 -4.94 7.27
N TYR A 228 -9.97 -4.89 7.73
CA TYR A 228 -9.64 -4.71 9.14
C TYR A 228 -8.89 -3.40 9.33
N SER A 229 -9.22 -2.67 10.39
CA SER A 229 -8.53 -1.44 10.75
C SER A 229 -7.49 -1.64 11.87
N TYR A 230 -6.57 -0.70 12.00
CA TYR A 230 -5.57 -0.55 13.04
C TYR A 230 -5.48 0.92 13.46
N TYR A 231 -5.70 1.20 14.74
CA TYR A 231 -5.69 2.58 15.28
C TYR A 231 -4.47 2.89 16.14
N GLY A 232 -3.40 2.11 16.01
CA GLY A 232 -2.21 2.27 16.83
C GLY A 232 -1.20 3.30 16.31
N PRO A 233 -0.05 3.44 16.99
CA PRO A 233 0.90 4.54 16.78
C PRO A 233 1.60 4.53 15.42
N LEU A 234 1.67 3.39 14.72
CA LEU A 234 2.35 3.32 13.42
C LEU A 234 1.67 4.18 12.34
N ASN A 235 0.41 4.55 12.55
CA ASN A 235 -0.34 5.51 11.72
C ASN A 235 0.37 6.86 11.55
N LEU A 236 1.20 7.26 12.52
CA LEU A 236 2.01 8.48 12.43
C LEU A 236 2.92 8.48 11.19
N PHE A 237 3.42 7.30 10.80
CA PHE A 237 4.33 7.16 9.66
C PHE A 237 3.61 6.79 8.37
N THR A 238 2.36 6.35 8.47
CA THR A 238 1.63 5.67 7.39
C THR A 238 0.35 6.39 7.00
N TRP A 239 0.32 7.73 7.12
CA TRP A 239 -0.80 8.56 6.67
C TRP A 239 -2.16 8.04 7.15
N ASN A 240 -2.26 7.63 8.42
CA ASN A 240 -3.49 7.05 8.97
C ASN A 240 -4.13 5.90 8.15
N VAL A 241 -3.37 5.19 7.28
CA VAL A 241 -3.92 4.11 6.46
C VAL A 241 -4.56 2.99 7.30
N GLY A 242 -4.14 2.85 8.56
CA GLY A 242 -4.76 1.93 9.50
C GLY A 242 -6.24 2.22 9.78
N TYR A 243 -6.76 3.42 9.48
CA TYR A 243 -8.21 3.66 9.36
C TYR A 243 -8.74 3.06 8.05
N HIS A 244 -8.43 1.78 7.82
CA HIS A 244 -8.51 1.15 6.50
C HIS A 244 -9.95 0.89 6.08
N THR A 245 -10.80 0.50 7.04
CA THR A 245 -12.23 0.36 6.77
C THR A 245 -12.87 1.69 6.41
N GLU A 246 -12.56 2.73 7.18
CA GLU A 246 -13.01 4.10 6.92
C GLU A 246 -12.55 4.58 5.54
N HIS A 247 -11.31 4.27 5.16
CA HIS A 247 -10.74 4.55 3.85
C HIS A 247 -11.47 3.81 2.73
N HIS A 248 -11.71 2.50 2.87
CA HIS A 248 -12.43 1.72 1.86
C HIS A 248 -13.89 2.17 1.70
N ASP A 249 -14.53 2.64 2.77
CA ASP A 249 -15.89 3.18 2.68
C ASP A 249 -15.91 4.57 2.05
N PHE A 250 -14.87 5.38 2.28
CA PHE A 250 -14.78 6.77 1.83
C PHE A 250 -13.38 7.11 1.29
N PRO A 251 -12.97 6.57 0.13
CA PRO A 251 -11.61 6.77 -0.43
C PRO A 251 -11.35 8.21 -0.90
N PHE A 252 -12.35 9.08 -0.82
CA PHE A 252 -12.28 10.51 -1.11
C PHE A 252 -12.14 11.39 0.14
N ILE A 253 -11.95 10.79 1.32
CA ILE A 253 -11.62 11.50 2.56
C ILE A 253 -10.12 11.31 2.83
N ALA A 254 -9.38 12.42 2.86
CA ALA A 254 -7.94 12.39 3.11
C ALA A 254 -7.57 11.82 4.48
N TRP A 255 -6.38 11.21 4.56
CA TRP A 255 -5.80 10.62 5.76
C TRP A 255 -5.97 11.44 7.06
N SER A 256 -5.85 12.77 6.97
CA SER A 256 -5.91 13.69 8.11
C SER A 256 -7.30 13.74 8.75
N LYS A 257 -8.34 13.37 7.99
CA LYS A 257 -9.75 13.44 8.38
C LYS A 257 -10.36 12.08 8.68
N LEU A 258 -9.69 10.97 8.37
CA LEU A 258 -10.16 9.62 8.73
C LEU A 258 -10.43 9.45 10.24
N PRO A 259 -9.62 10.00 11.17
CA PRO A 259 -9.93 9.96 12.60
C PRO A 259 -11.23 10.71 12.95
N ILE A 260 -11.54 11.79 12.24
CA ILE A 260 -12.77 12.57 12.43
C ILE A 260 -13.96 11.75 11.94
N LEU A 261 -13.85 11.16 10.75
CA LEU A 261 -14.88 10.27 10.19
C LEU A 261 -15.21 9.13 11.17
N ARG A 262 -14.19 8.45 11.70
CA ARG A 262 -14.38 7.39 12.68
C ARG A 262 -15.17 7.89 13.88
N LYS A 263 -14.81 9.05 14.44
CA LYS A 263 -15.46 9.62 15.61
C LYS A 263 -16.92 10.00 15.33
N GLU A 264 -17.20 10.60 14.18
CA GLU A 264 -18.56 11.05 13.81
C GLU A 264 -19.50 9.88 13.48
N ALA A 265 -18.96 8.78 12.95
CA ALA A 265 -19.70 7.58 12.56
C ALA A 265 -19.31 6.34 13.38
N ALA A 266 -18.95 6.53 14.66
CA ALA A 266 -18.37 5.50 15.52
C ALA A 266 -19.22 4.23 15.63
N GLU A 267 -20.55 4.37 15.65
CA GLU A 267 -21.49 3.23 15.67
C GLU A 267 -21.33 2.26 14.48
N PHE A 268 -20.80 2.71 13.34
CA PHE A 268 -20.52 1.87 12.18
C PHE A 268 -19.17 1.16 12.26
N TYR A 269 -18.21 1.68 13.03
CA TYR A 269 -16.82 1.22 13.01
C TYR A 269 -16.30 0.65 14.33
N ASP A 270 -16.95 0.90 15.46
CA ASP A 270 -16.45 0.48 16.78
C ASP A 270 -16.55 -1.03 17.02
N ASN A 271 -17.57 -1.67 16.42
CA ASN A 271 -17.80 -3.11 16.53
C ASN A 271 -17.17 -3.92 15.40
N LEU A 272 -16.51 -3.27 14.45
CA LEU A 272 -15.82 -3.95 13.36
C LEU A 272 -14.50 -4.55 13.85
N PRO A 273 -14.05 -5.66 13.22
CA PRO A 273 -12.80 -6.28 13.60
C PRO A 273 -11.63 -5.33 13.35
N GLN A 274 -10.67 -5.36 14.27
CA GLN A 274 -9.50 -4.51 14.25
C GLN A 274 -8.27 -5.25 14.76
N HIS A 275 -7.11 -4.88 14.24
CA HIS A 275 -5.83 -5.35 14.72
C HIS A 275 -5.25 -4.36 15.74
N LYS A 276 -4.65 -4.88 16.82
CA LYS A 276 -4.04 -4.06 17.87
C LYS A 276 -2.56 -3.77 17.64
N SER A 277 -1.89 -4.57 16.81
CA SER A 277 -0.46 -4.43 16.51
C SER A 277 -0.11 -5.03 15.17
N TRP A 278 0.29 -4.22 14.19
CA TRP A 278 0.79 -4.73 12.91
C TRP A 278 2.03 -5.62 13.05
N CYS A 279 2.91 -5.33 14.00
CA CYS A 279 4.05 -6.21 14.30
C CYS A 279 3.58 -7.61 14.72
N TRP A 280 2.57 -7.68 15.58
CA TRP A 280 2.03 -8.97 16.03
C TRP A 280 1.29 -9.68 14.90
N ILE A 281 0.60 -8.95 14.02
CA ILE A 281 -0.06 -9.56 12.87
C ILE A 281 0.91 -10.23 11.92
N ILE A 282 2.12 -9.70 11.73
CA ILE A 282 3.14 -10.41 10.95
C ILE A 282 3.45 -11.77 11.59
N VAL A 283 3.66 -11.79 12.91
CA VAL A 283 3.96 -13.03 13.65
C VAL A 283 2.79 -14.00 13.59
N ASP A 284 1.57 -13.54 13.88
CA ASP A 284 0.35 -14.34 13.86
C ASP A 284 0.12 -14.90 12.45
N PHE A 285 0.26 -14.08 11.40
CA PHE A 285 0.17 -14.51 10.02
C PHE A 285 1.15 -15.64 9.71
N ILE A 286 2.42 -15.56 10.15
CA ILE A 286 3.42 -16.60 9.87
C ILE A 286 3.13 -17.90 10.62
N PHE A 287 2.81 -17.83 11.91
CA PHE A 287 2.78 -19.01 12.79
C PHE A 287 1.40 -19.65 12.97
N ASN A 288 0.32 -18.93 12.69
CA ASN A 288 -1.03 -19.45 12.85
C ASN A 288 -1.42 -20.36 11.67
N TYR A 289 -1.60 -21.65 11.93
CA TYR A 289 -1.94 -22.63 10.89
C TYR A 289 -3.35 -22.44 10.29
N ASP A 290 -4.26 -21.80 11.01
CA ASP A 290 -5.62 -21.53 10.53
C ASP A 290 -5.67 -20.33 9.56
N VAL A 291 -4.57 -19.56 9.47
CA VAL A 291 -4.41 -18.45 8.53
C VAL A 291 -3.50 -18.88 7.38
N THR A 292 -4.11 -19.12 6.24
CA THR A 292 -3.47 -19.47 4.97
C THR A 292 -3.44 -18.27 4.03
N MET A 293 -2.73 -18.40 2.91
CA MET A 293 -2.77 -17.39 1.84
C MET A 293 -4.17 -17.21 1.23
N TYR A 294 -5.08 -18.17 1.45
CA TYR A 294 -6.46 -18.16 0.97
C TYR A 294 -7.50 -17.77 2.01
N ASN A 295 -7.07 -17.30 3.17
CA ASN A 295 -7.95 -16.57 4.08
C ASN A 295 -8.25 -15.17 3.53
N ARG A 296 -8.82 -15.11 2.33
CA ARG A 296 -9.25 -13.90 1.61
C ARG A 296 -10.67 -14.17 1.11
N VAL A 297 -11.53 -13.15 1.14
CA VAL A 297 -12.85 -13.29 0.50
C VAL A 297 -12.68 -13.22 -1.01
N LYS A 298 -13.25 -14.20 -1.70
CA LYS A 298 -13.23 -14.30 -3.16
C LYS A 298 -14.61 -14.05 -3.74
N ARG A 299 -14.65 -13.43 -4.92
CA ARG A 299 -15.85 -13.09 -5.68
C ARG A 299 -15.69 -13.50 -7.13
N ASN A 300 -16.81 -13.75 -7.79
CA ASN A 300 -16.83 -14.04 -9.22
C ASN A 300 -16.31 -12.84 -9.99
N THR A 301 -15.58 -13.10 -11.08
CA THR A 301 -15.03 -12.01 -11.87
C THR A 301 -16.12 -11.16 -12.50
N ALA A 302 -16.03 -9.83 -12.35
CA ALA A 302 -17.03 -8.86 -12.78
C ALA A 302 -17.20 -8.79 -14.33
N GLY A 303 -16.26 -9.39 -15.07
CA GLY A 303 -16.26 -9.46 -16.53
C GLY A 303 -15.70 -8.21 -17.21
N LEU A 304 -15.39 -8.34 -18.50
CA LEU A 304 -14.67 -7.31 -19.26
C LEU A 304 -15.42 -5.99 -19.37
N THR A 305 -16.75 -6.03 -19.53
CA THR A 305 -17.57 -4.82 -19.65
C THR A 305 -17.51 -3.96 -18.38
N ALA A 306 -17.58 -4.59 -17.20
CA ALA A 306 -17.46 -3.87 -15.93
C ALA A 306 -16.07 -3.22 -15.83
N ARG A 307 -15.01 -3.94 -16.18
CA ARG A 307 -13.64 -3.40 -16.20
C ARG A 307 -13.49 -2.20 -17.13
N MET A 308 -14.04 -2.26 -18.35
CA MET A 308 -13.94 -1.17 -19.33
C MET A 308 -14.69 0.10 -18.91
N SER A 309 -15.67 -0.02 -18.01
CA SER A 309 -16.41 1.12 -17.46
C SER A 309 -15.69 1.85 -16.31
N VAL A 310 -14.56 1.34 -15.83
CA VAL A 310 -13.80 1.97 -14.74
C VAL A 310 -13.20 3.29 -15.18
N ASP A 311 -13.68 4.39 -14.61
CA ASP A 311 -12.93 5.65 -14.57
C ASP A 311 -11.88 5.58 -13.46
N TYR A 312 -10.60 5.61 -13.83
CA TYR A 312 -9.48 5.57 -12.90
C TYR A 312 -9.21 6.89 -12.16
N ASN A 313 -9.96 7.96 -12.49
CA ASN A 313 -9.93 9.21 -11.74
C ASN A 313 -11.12 9.35 -10.79
N ASP A 314 -12.12 8.47 -10.91
CA ASP A 314 -13.28 8.42 -10.02
C ASP A 314 -13.09 7.33 -8.97
N ASN A 315 -12.94 7.76 -7.71
CA ASN A 315 -12.81 6.86 -6.56
C ASN A 315 -14.18 6.49 -5.96
N SER A 316 -15.30 6.81 -6.62
CA SER A 316 -16.61 6.35 -6.17
C SER A 316 -16.76 4.84 -6.33
N LYS A 317 -17.50 4.22 -5.39
CA LYS A 317 -17.88 2.80 -5.40
C LYS A 317 -19.24 2.60 -6.03
#